data_AF-A0A959NJX5-F1
#
_entry.id   AF-A0A959NJX5-F1
#
_cell.length_a   1.000
_cell.length_b   1.000
_cell.length_c   1.000
_cell.angle_alpha   90.00
_cell.angle_beta   90.00
_cell.angle_gamma   90.00
#
_symmetry.space_group_name_H-M   'P 1'
#
loop_
_entity.id
_entity.type
_entity.pdbx_description
1 polymer ?
#
loop_
_entity_poly.entity_id
_entity_poly.type
_entity_poly.pdbx_seq_one_letter_code
_entity_poly.pdbx_strand_id
1 'polypeptide(L)'
;MFLKIADKENCKINAELLEKTMNQIKYLLFILISIVCVETNFAQINQDITRVGTTAAQVLKITPGARALGMGTAYVGVSDDIYSTYFNPAGLTRSKGNSQVAFNHSSWLADINYDFAAASINVDELGTLFATFSSLRVPKDEVRTFEYPEGDGRTWDANSLVIGVGYARSLTDRFSVGFHFKYVQESIWNSSASGIALDIGTYYITPFNDLVIGASISNFGTKMQLDGRDLQINIDPNDSPESGPNNIPGQYATETNDLPLNFRVGLAMNVVDTRYFRVKAAVDAVHPNDNKEYLNTGLEFSYNSMVFLRGGFKSLFMPNSEQGLTLGFGINYNLTPELEFT
;
A
#
# COMPACT_ATOMS: atom_id res chain seq x y z
N MET A 1 -9.64 35.06 49.87
CA MET A 1 -9.39 35.99 48.74
C MET A 1 -8.53 35.35 47.65
N PHE A 2 -7.48 34.60 48.00
CA PHE A 2 -6.59 33.90 47.05
C PHE A 2 -7.25 32.86 46.13
N LEU A 3 -8.27 32.11 46.60
CA LEU A 3 -8.95 31.10 45.78
C LEU A 3 -9.77 31.66 44.60
N LYS A 4 -10.32 32.88 44.71
CA LYS A 4 -11.12 33.51 43.63
C LYS A 4 -10.27 34.10 42.50
N ILE A 5 -8.98 34.30 42.74
CA ILE A 5 -8.04 34.86 41.74
C ILE A 5 -7.48 33.73 40.87
N ALA A 6 -7.15 32.59 41.48
CA ALA A 6 -6.70 31.39 40.76
C ALA A 6 -7.77 30.85 39.77
N ASP A 7 -9.05 30.90 40.12
CA ASP A 7 -10.15 30.50 39.22
C ASP A 7 -10.30 31.41 38.00
N LYS A 8 -10.05 32.72 38.15
CA LYS A 8 -10.13 33.69 37.05
C LYS A 8 -8.95 33.56 36.08
N GLU A 9 -7.75 33.27 36.59
CA GLU A 9 -6.58 33.03 35.74
C GLU A 9 -6.69 31.70 35.00
N ASN A 10 -7.12 30.62 35.66
CA ASN A 10 -7.38 29.34 34.99
C ASN A 10 -8.48 29.43 33.93
N CYS A 11 -9.54 30.21 34.18
CA CYS A 11 -10.61 30.45 33.21
C CYS A 11 -10.11 31.23 31.97
N LYS A 12 -9.25 32.24 32.15
CA LYS A 12 -8.62 32.98 31.05
C LYS A 12 -7.69 32.11 30.20
N ILE A 13 -6.85 31.30 30.85
CA ILE A 13 -5.92 30.40 30.15
C ILE A 13 -6.68 29.36 29.32
N ASN A 14 -7.76 28.79 29.87
CA ASN A 14 -8.62 27.85 29.15
C ASN A 14 -9.37 28.50 27.97
N ALA A 15 -9.77 29.77 28.10
CA ALA A 15 -10.42 30.50 27.01
C ALA A 15 -9.44 30.82 25.87
N GLU A 16 -8.20 31.22 26.16
CA GLU A 16 -7.17 31.44 25.14
C GLU A 16 -6.78 30.14 24.43
N LEU A 17 -6.70 29.01 25.15
CA LEU A 17 -6.45 27.70 24.54
C LEU A 17 -7.59 27.27 23.61
N LEU A 18 -8.83 27.50 24.01
CA LEU A 18 -10.02 27.23 23.21
C LEU A 18 -10.08 28.11 21.95
N GLU A 19 -9.72 29.39 22.06
CA GLU A 19 -9.71 30.30 20.92
C GLU A 19 -8.61 29.94 19.91
N LYS A 20 -7.42 29.54 20.41
CA LYS A 20 -6.31 29.08 19.58
C LYS A 20 -6.62 27.78 18.84
N THR A 21 -7.26 26.81 19.51
CA THR A 21 -7.70 25.55 18.90
C THR A 21 -8.84 25.78 17.89
N MET A 22 -9.80 26.65 18.19
CA MET A 22 -10.86 27.03 17.25
C MET A 22 -10.31 27.72 15.99
N ASN A 23 -9.31 28.59 16.12
CA ASN A 23 -8.68 29.23 14.97
C ASN A 23 -7.91 28.22 14.11
N GLN A 24 -7.20 27.25 14.72
CA GLN A 24 -6.56 26.15 13.99
C GLN A 24 -7.58 25.29 13.22
N ILE A 25 -8.73 24.99 13.81
CA ILE A 25 -9.82 24.25 13.15
C ILE A 25 -10.39 25.04 11.96
N LYS A 26 -10.57 26.36 12.10
CA LYS A 26 -11.03 27.22 10.98
C LYS A 26 -10.05 27.24 9.81
N TYR A 27 -8.74 27.31 10.08
CA TYR A 27 -7.71 27.23 9.03
C TYR A 27 -7.71 25.84 8.36
N LEU A 28 -7.88 24.77 9.14
CA LEU A 28 -7.97 23.41 8.60
C LEU A 28 -9.20 23.24 7.68
N LEU A 29 -10.36 23.73 8.11
CA LEU A 29 -11.59 23.73 7.32
C LEU A 29 -11.46 24.56 6.04
N PHE A 30 -10.80 25.72 6.12
CA PHE A 30 -10.54 26.56 4.95
C PHE A 30 -9.62 25.86 3.95
N ILE A 31 -8.54 25.21 4.42
CA ILE A 31 -7.64 24.41 3.58
C ILE A 31 -8.41 23.24 2.94
N LEU A 32 -9.22 22.52 3.72
CA LEU A 32 -10.03 21.40 3.22
C LEU A 32 -11.03 21.85 2.13
N ILE A 33 -11.72 22.97 2.35
CA ILE A 33 -12.67 23.57 1.38
C ILE A 33 -11.91 24.05 0.13
N SER A 34 -10.72 24.62 0.29
CA SER A 34 -9.91 25.06 -0.85
C SER A 34 -9.39 23.88 -1.69
N ILE A 35 -9.10 22.72 -1.09
CA ILE A 35 -8.74 21.50 -1.81
C ILE A 35 -9.94 20.96 -2.61
N VAL A 36 -11.15 21.01 -2.04
CA VAL A 36 -12.40 20.60 -2.72
C VAL A 36 -12.76 21.54 -3.89
N CYS A 37 -12.39 22.83 -3.83
CA CYS A 37 -12.67 23.80 -4.90
C CYS A 37 -11.69 23.78 -6.09
N VAL A 38 -10.58 23.03 -6.03
CA VAL A 38 -9.58 22.97 -7.12
C VAL A 38 -9.98 21.99 -8.24
N GLU A 39 -11.06 21.22 -8.07
CA GLU A 39 -11.57 20.22 -9.01
C GLU A 39 -12.02 20.79 -10.38
N THR A 40 -12.17 22.12 -10.55
CA THR A 40 -12.83 22.68 -11.76
C THR A 40 -11.90 23.19 -12.87
N ASN A 41 -10.58 23.00 -12.82
CA ASN A 41 -9.66 23.67 -13.78
C ASN A 41 -8.64 22.80 -14.54
N PHE A 42 -8.68 21.47 -14.45
CA PHE A 42 -7.76 20.60 -15.21
C PHE A 42 -8.45 19.89 -16.38
N ALA A 43 -8.95 20.69 -17.33
CA ALA A 43 -9.32 20.20 -18.67
C ALA A 43 -8.19 20.50 -19.65
N GLN A 44 -7.07 19.76 -19.56
CA GLN A 44 -6.08 19.70 -20.64
C GLN A 44 -5.93 18.25 -21.08
N ILE A 45 -6.46 17.95 -22.26
CA ILE A 45 -6.33 16.68 -22.96
C ILE A 45 -4.90 16.57 -23.47
N ASN A 46 -4.02 15.94 -22.69
CA ASN A 46 -2.82 15.30 -23.22
C ASN A 46 -3.16 13.81 -23.38
N GLN A 47 -3.35 13.36 -24.61
CA GLN A 47 -3.43 11.93 -24.92
C GLN A 47 -2.02 11.33 -24.85
N ASP A 48 -1.49 11.22 -23.64
CA ASP A 48 -0.38 10.31 -23.39
C ASP A 48 -0.93 8.89 -23.34
N ILE A 49 -0.31 7.98 -24.09
CA ILE A 49 -0.58 6.56 -23.97
C ILE A 49 -0.11 6.13 -22.57
N THR A 50 -1.06 5.84 -21.70
CA THR A 50 -0.78 5.35 -20.36
C THR A 50 -0.31 3.91 -20.43
N ARG A 51 0.78 3.55 -19.74
CA ARG A 51 1.35 2.19 -19.71
C ARG A 51 0.56 1.21 -18.83
N VAL A 52 -0.74 1.39 -18.74
CA VAL A 52 -1.61 0.60 -17.88
C VAL A 52 -1.62 -0.85 -18.38
N GLY A 53 -1.37 -1.77 -17.46
CA GLY A 53 -1.39 -3.21 -17.76
C GLY A 53 -0.11 -3.75 -18.40
N THR A 54 0.98 -2.98 -18.45
CA THR A 54 2.26 -3.46 -19.04
C THR A 54 3.23 -4.08 -18.02
N THR A 55 2.77 -4.34 -16.79
CA THR A 55 3.60 -4.91 -15.71
C THR A 55 3.12 -6.31 -15.31
N ALA A 56 4.05 -7.16 -14.89
CA ALA A 56 3.74 -8.45 -14.26
C ALA A 56 3.39 -8.25 -12.78
N ALA A 57 3.04 -9.33 -12.06
CA ALA A 57 2.92 -9.31 -10.60
C ALA A 57 1.94 -8.27 -10.05
N GLN A 58 0.71 -8.23 -10.60
CA GLN A 58 -0.31 -7.26 -10.16
C GLN A 58 -0.67 -7.41 -8.67
N VAL A 59 -0.42 -8.58 -8.06
CA VAL A 59 -0.54 -8.78 -6.61
C VAL A 59 0.24 -7.77 -5.77
N LEU A 60 1.37 -7.25 -6.28
CA LEU A 60 2.20 -6.25 -5.58
C LEU A 60 1.52 -4.88 -5.45
N LYS A 61 0.44 -4.64 -6.21
CA LYS A 61 -0.35 -3.39 -6.16
C LYS A 61 -1.53 -3.49 -5.20
N ILE A 62 -1.84 -4.68 -4.70
CA ILE A 62 -2.89 -4.88 -3.70
C ILE A 62 -2.36 -4.42 -2.35
N THR A 63 -3.08 -3.45 -1.77
CA THR A 63 -2.68 -2.80 -0.53
C THR A 63 -3.26 -3.52 0.68
N PRO A 64 -2.44 -3.97 1.64
CA PRO A 64 -2.92 -4.49 2.91
C PRO A 64 -3.22 -3.37 3.92
N GLY A 65 -4.05 -3.69 4.91
CA GLY A 65 -4.28 -2.84 6.09
C GLY A 65 -5.47 -1.90 5.98
N ALA A 66 -6.47 -2.11 6.83
CA ALA A 66 -7.68 -1.28 6.91
C ALA A 66 -7.38 0.18 7.26
N ARG A 67 -6.38 0.43 8.11
CA ARG A 67 -5.94 1.79 8.46
C ARG A 67 -5.41 2.55 7.25
N ALA A 68 -4.53 1.95 6.47
CA ALA A 68 -3.97 2.56 5.27
C ALA A 68 -5.04 2.75 4.18
N LEU A 69 -5.92 1.77 3.98
CA LEU A 69 -7.04 1.87 3.06
C LEU A 69 -8.01 3.00 3.45
N GLY A 70 -8.36 3.13 4.74
CA GLY A 70 -9.23 4.21 5.23
C GLY A 70 -8.62 5.62 5.11
N MET A 71 -7.30 5.71 4.94
CA MET A 71 -6.54 6.95 4.76
C MET A 71 -6.28 7.27 3.28
N GLY A 72 -7.05 6.71 2.34
CA GLY A 72 -6.85 6.92 0.90
C GLY A 72 -5.52 6.37 0.40
N THR A 73 -4.88 5.46 1.16
CA THR A 73 -3.51 4.97 0.92
C THR A 73 -2.43 6.07 0.95
N ALA A 74 -2.71 7.20 1.59
CA ALA A 74 -1.70 8.20 1.97
C ALA A 74 -1.01 7.74 3.26
N TYR A 75 0.02 6.92 3.13
CA TYR A 75 0.62 6.17 4.22
C TYR A 75 2.15 6.23 4.28
N VAL A 76 2.84 6.83 3.32
CA VAL A 76 4.32 6.83 3.24
C VAL A 76 4.96 7.64 4.36
N GLY A 77 4.33 8.76 4.77
CA GLY A 77 4.73 9.52 5.96
C GLY A 77 4.01 9.08 7.24
N VAL A 78 2.87 8.38 7.13
CA VAL A 78 2.12 7.90 8.30
C VAL A 78 2.74 6.63 8.88
N SER A 79 3.34 5.80 8.03
CA SER A 79 3.90 4.47 8.27
C SER A 79 4.60 4.32 9.62
N ASP A 80 3.81 4.02 10.66
CA ASP A 80 4.24 3.87 12.06
C ASP A 80 3.70 2.57 12.67
N ASP A 81 3.40 1.58 11.82
CA ASP A 81 2.96 0.23 12.20
C ASP A 81 3.43 -0.85 11.20
N ILE A 82 3.03 -2.10 11.40
CA ILE A 82 3.45 -3.24 10.59
C ILE A 82 3.14 -3.12 9.08
N TYR A 83 2.13 -2.31 8.70
CA TYR A 83 1.81 -2.04 7.30
C TYR A 83 2.85 -1.15 6.60
N SER A 84 3.76 -0.52 7.37
CA SER A 84 4.94 0.17 6.83
C SER A 84 5.78 -0.73 5.93
N THR A 85 5.78 -2.04 6.16
CA THR A 85 6.47 -3.03 5.31
C THR A 85 6.05 -2.98 3.84
N TYR A 86 4.81 -2.55 3.53
CA TYR A 86 4.31 -2.36 2.18
C TYR A 86 4.55 -0.95 1.63
N PHE A 87 4.37 0.09 2.46
CA PHE A 87 4.39 1.48 2.01
C PHE A 87 5.77 2.14 2.07
N ASN A 88 6.46 1.98 3.18
CA ASN A 88 7.75 2.59 3.46
C ASN A 88 8.45 1.82 4.60
N PRO A 89 9.38 0.89 4.31
CA PRO A 89 9.98 0.03 5.32
C PRO A 89 10.73 0.81 6.41
N ALA A 90 11.22 2.03 6.13
CA ALA A 90 11.88 2.87 7.13
C ALA A 90 10.95 3.29 8.27
N GLY A 91 9.65 3.43 7.99
CA GLY A 91 8.64 3.82 8.96
C GLY A 91 8.46 2.82 10.11
N LEU A 92 8.78 1.53 9.85
CA LEU A 92 8.65 0.47 10.85
C LEU A 92 9.52 0.71 12.10
N THR A 93 10.60 1.50 11.98
CA THR A 93 11.44 1.92 13.13
C THR A 93 10.69 2.80 14.14
N ARG A 94 9.54 3.36 13.75
CA ARG A 94 8.66 4.19 14.58
C ARG A 94 7.43 3.44 15.08
N SER A 95 7.35 2.14 14.77
CA SER A 95 6.29 1.28 15.29
C SER A 95 6.33 1.18 16.81
N LYS A 96 5.16 1.13 17.43
CA LYS A 96 5.03 0.97 18.88
C LYS A 96 5.20 -0.48 19.28
N GLY A 97 5.91 -0.70 20.39
CA GLY A 97 6.18 -2.03 20.92
C GLY A 97 7.40 -2.69 20.27
N ASN A 98 7.85 -3.79 20.86
CA ASN A 98 9.03 -4.51 20.40
C ASN A 98 8.72 -5.50 19.28
N SER A 99 7.47 -5.95 19.16
CA SER A 99 7.06 -6.89 18.13
C SER A 99 5.66 -6.57 17.66
N GLN A 100 5.41 -6.71 16.36
CA GLN A 100 4.08 -6.56 15.77
C GLN A 100 3.79 -7.72 14.84
N VAL A 101 2.52 -8.14 14.79
CA VAL A 101 2.04 -9.14 13.84
C VAL A 101 0.72 -8.64 13.27
N ALA A 102 0.52 -8.81 11.96
CA ALA A 102 -0.75 -8.55 11.31
C ALA A 102 -1.12 -9.66 10.35
N PHE A 103 -2.43 -9.89 10.25
CA PHE A 103 -3.07 -10.78 9.29
C PHE A 103 -4.20 -10.03 8.63
N ASN A 104 -4.30 -10.12 7.32
CA ASN A 104 -5.36 -9.51 6.52
C ASN A 104 -5.87 -10.56 5.55
N HIS A 105 -7.19 -10.61 5.43
CA HIS A 105 -7.88 -11.41 4.44
C HIS A 105 -8.84 -10.50 3.69
N SER A 106 -8.92 -10.65 2.38
CA SER A 106 -9.83 -9.89 1.52
C SER A 106 -10.40 -10.79 0.44
N SER A 107 -11.73 -10.92 0.43
CA SER A 107 -12.47 -11.59 -0.64
C SER A 107 -12.76 -10.58 -1.75
N TRP A 108 -12.32 -10.90 -2.96
CA TRP A 108 -12.49 -10.10 -4.17
C TRP A 108 -13.58 -10.72 -5.06
N LEU A 109 -13.92 -10.03 -6.15
CA LEU A 109 -14.84 -10.54 -7.15
C LEU A 109 -14.36 -11.89 -7.72
N ALA A 110 -15.31 -12.71 -8.18
CA ALA A 110 -15.05 -14.05 -8.72
C ALA A 110 -14.33 -14.98 -7.72
N ASP A 111 -14.67 -14.85 -6.42
CA ASP A 111 -14.16 -15.69 -5.34
C ASP A 111 -12.62 -15.69 -5.21
N ILE A 112 -11.97 -14.65 -5.74
CA ILE A 112 -10.54 -14.44 -5.61
C ILE A 112 -10.24 -14.06 -4.15
N ASN A 113 -9.24 -14.71 -3.56
CA ASN A 113 -8.84 -14.44 -2.18
C ASN A 113 -7.46 -13.78 -2.16
N TYR A 114 -7.34 -12.70 -1.38
CA TYR A 114 -6.07 -12.07 -1.08
C TYR A 114 -5.78 -12.19 0.42
N ASP A 115 -4.63 -12.79 0.74
CA ASP A 115 -4.14 -12.97 2.10
C ASP A 115 -2.82 -12.22 2.27
N PHE A 116 -2.68 -11.48 3.37
CA PHE A 116 -1.44 -10.83 3.75
C PHE A 116 -1.11 -11.12 5.21
N ALA A 117 0.14 -11.46 5.48
CA ALA A 117 0.65 -11.60 6.83
C ALA A 117 2.00 -10.90 6.96
N ALA A 118 2.25 -10.28 8.10
CA ALA A 118 3.54 -9.67 8.39
C ALA A 118 3.86 -9.77 9.87
N ALA A 119 5.14 -9.92 10.17
CA ALA A 119 5.65 -9.91 11.53
C ALA A 119 6.93 -9.08 11.60
N SER A 120 7.11 -8.33 12.68
CA SER A 120 8.31 -7.54 12.96
C SER A 120 8.80 -7.77 14.38
N ILE A 121 10.11 -7.62 14.55
CA ILE A 121 10.77 -7.57 15.85
C ILE A 121 11.81 -6.45 15.84
N ASN A 122 11.69 -5.55 16.80
CA ASN A 122 12.66 -4.51 17.09
C ASN A 122 13.72 -5.08 18.03
N VAL A 123 14.98 -5.03 17.58
CA VAL A 123 16.14 -5.45 18.33
C VAL A 123 16.98 -4.21 18.60
N ASP A 124 16.80 -3.62 19.78
CA ASP A 124 17.36 -2.35 20.26
C ASP A 124 18.47 -1.71 19.38
N GLU A 125 19.72 -2.17 19.51
CA GLU A 125 20.85 -1.55 18.80
C GLU A 125 20.98 -1.96 17.34
N LEU A 126 20.38 -3.10 16.98
CA LEU A 126 20.42 -3.65 15.63
C LEU A 126 19.36 -3.01 14.74
N GLY A 127 18.20 -2.60 15.24
CA GLY A 127 17.08 -2.11 14.45
C GLY A 127 15.95 -3.13 14.32
N THR A 128 15.05 -2.92 13.37
CA THR A 128 13.84 -3.74 13.20
C THR A 128 14.00 -4.73 12.06
N LEU A 129 13.86 -6.02 12.36
CA LEU A 129 13.76 -7.09 11.37
C LEU A 129 12.29 -7.42 11.14
N PHE A 130 11.93 -7.78 9.91
CA PHE A 130 10.57 -8.17 9.58
C PHE A 130 10.51 -9.18 8.44
N ALA A 131 9.39 -9.90 8.39
CA ALA A 131 9.04 -10.80 7.31
C ALA A 131 7.60 -10.53 6.86
N THR A 132 7.35 -10.70 5.57
CA THR A 132 6.05 -10.51 4.94
C THR A 132 5.69 -11.71 4.07
N PHE A 133 4.39 -11.94 3.96
CA PHE A 133 3.79 -12.92 3.09
C PHE A 133 2.56 -12.29 2.44
N SER A 134 2.39 -12.50 1.15
CA SER A 134 1.16 -12.15 0.43
C SER A 134 0.81 -13.24 -0.55
N SER A 135 -0.47 -13.59 -0.63
CA SER A 135 -0.98 -14.54 -1.60
C SER A 135 -2.23 -14.00 -2.26
N LEU A 136 -2.32 -14.15 -3.57
CA LEU A 136 -3.55 -13.99 -4.34
C LEU A 136 -3.90 -15.36 -4.90
N ARG A 137 -5.13 -15.83 -4.69
CA ARG A 137 -5.60 -17.13 -5.16
C ARG A 137 -6.88 -16.97 -5.95
N VAL A 138 -6.83 -17.34 -7.22
CA VAL A 138 -8.00 -17.58 -8.05
C VAL A 138 -8.42 -19.03 -7.81
N PRO A 139 -9.70 -19.31 -7.49
CA PRO A 139 -10.18 -20.67 -7.31
C PRO A 139 -10.11 -21.47 -8.61
N LYS A 140 -10.18 -22.79 -8.52
CA LYS A 140 -10.28 -23.64 -9.70
C LYS A 140 -11.59 -23.40 -10.43
N ASP A 141 -11.51 -23.27 -11.74
CA ASP A 141 -12.66 -23.19 -12.64
C ASP A 141 -12.47 -24.11 -13.85
N GLU A 142 -13.58 -24.44 -14.51
CA GLU A 142 -13.62 -25.30 -15.69
C GLU A 142 -13.11 -24.55 -16.94
N VAL A 143 -12.33 -25.25 -17.77
CA VAL A 143 -11.92 -24.76 -19.08
C VAL A 143 -13.10 -24.85 -20.04
N ARG A 144 -13.57 -23.70 -20.51
CA ARG A 144 -14.70 -23.59 -21.45
C ARG A 144 -14.20 -23.24 -22.84
N THR A 145 -14.73 -23.93 -23.85
CA THR A 145 -14.45 -23.67 -25.26
C THR A 145 -15.75 -23.45 -26.01
N PHE A 146 -15.67 -23.02 -27.28
CA PHE A 146 -16.87 -22.89 -28.12
C PHE A 146 -17.62 -24.22 -28.27
N GLU A 147 -16.91 -25.35 -28.30
CA GLU A 147 -17.50 -26.70 -28.40
C GLU A 147 -18.05 -27.19 -27.06
N TYR A 148 -17.41 -26.80 -25.95
CA TYR A 148 -17.77 -27.21 -24.59
C TYR A 148 -18.01 -25.99 -23.69
N PRO A 149 -19.16 -25.30 -23.83
CA PRO A 149 -19.46 -24.10 -23.04
C PRO A 149 -19.67 -24.40 -21.55
N GLU A 150 -20.04 -25.63 -21.21
CA GLU A 150 -20.21 -26.08 -19.81
C GLU A 150 -18.91 -26.64 -19.20
N GLY A 151 -17.82 -26.68 -19.97
CA GLY A 151 -16.53 -27.24 -19.56
C GLY A 151 -16.17 -28.51 -20.33
N ASP A 152 -14.88 -28.70 -20.61
CA ASP A 152 -14.34 -29.88 -21.29
C ASP A 152 -13.72 -30.93 -20.33
N GLY A 153 -13.94 -30.75 -19.02
CA GLY A 153 -13.44 -31.63 -17.96
C GLY A 153 -12.02 -31.28 -17.47
N ARG A 154 -11.37 -30.27 -18.06
CA ARG A 154 -10.12 -29.72 -17.55
C ARG A 154 -10.42 -28.53 -16.63
N THR A 155 -9.60 -28.38 -15.59
CA THR A 155 -9.65 -27.22 -14.70
C THR A 155 -8.41 -26.36 -14.83
N TRP A 156 -8.56 -25.07 -14.59
CA TRP A 156 -7.46 -24.13 -14.46
C TRP A 156 -7.61 -23.34 -13.15
N ASP A 157 -6.49 -22.86 -12.63
CA ASP A 157 -6.41 -21.93 -11.51
C ASP A 157 -5.26 -20.95 -11.75
N ALA A 158 -5.18 -19.93 -10.89
CA ALA A 158 -4.06 -19.01 -10.87
C ALA A 158 -3.74 -18.60 -9.43
N ASN A 159 -2.46 -18.38 -9.16
CA ASN A 159 -2.02 -17.87 -7.88
C ASN A 159 -0.80 -16.98 -8.02
N SER A 160 -0.72 -15.99 -7.14
CA SER A 160 0.48 -15.19 -6.94
C SER A 160 0.93 -15.34 -5.49
N LEU A 161 2.23 -15.46 -5.29
CA LEU A 161 2.88 -15.60 -3.99
C LEU A 161 3.99 -14.56 -3.90
N VAL A 162 4.01 -13.81 -2.81
CA VAL A 162 5.08 -12.87 -2.47
C VAL A 162 5.57 -13.20 -1.08
N ILE A 163 6.85 -13.48 -0.94
CA ILE A 163 7.50 -13.66 0.36
C ILE A 163 8.59 -12.60 0.47
N GLY A 164 8.64 -11.90 1.59
CA GLY A 164 9.61 -10.86 1.81
C GLY A 164 10.27 -10.92 3.17
N VAL A 165 11.50 -10.41 3.23
CA VAL A 165 12.24 -10.17 4.46
C VAL A 165 12.88 -8.79 4.37
N GLY A 166 12.96 -8.12 5.49
CA GLY A 166 13.48 -6.76 5.48
C GLY A 166 14.05 -6.33 6.82
N TYR A 167 14.66 -5.16 6.75
CA TYR A 167 15.40 -4.57 7.83
C TYR A 167 15.24 -3.04 7.78
N ALA A 168 15.00 -2.44 8.93
CA ALA A 168 14.91 -0.99 9.07
C ALA A 168 15.68 -0.50 10.28
N ARG A 169 16.33 0.67 10.17
CA ARG A 169 17.15 1.24 11.24
C ARG A 169 17.01 2.75 11.31
N SER A 170 16.87 3.26 12.54
CA SER A 170 17.09 4.66 12.84
C SER A 170 18.60 4.96 12.78
N LEU A 171 19.02 5.82 11.86
CA LEU A 171 20.41 6.28 11.76
C LEU A 171 20.66 7.48 12.68
N THR A 172 19.62 8.25 12.94
CA THR A 172 19.59 9.32 13.95
C THR A 172 18.24 9.31 14.65
N ASP A 173 18.07 10.15 15.68
CA ASP A 173 16.78 10.29 16.38
C ASP A 173 15.62 10.63 15.43
N ARG A 174 15.93 11.26 14.29
CA ARG A 174 14.96 11.82 13.34
C ARG A 174 15.00 11.19 11.96
N PHE A 175 16.02 10.41 11.63
CA PHE A 175 16.19 9.84 10.29
C PHE A 175 16.31 8.32 10.36
N SER A 176 15.46 7.65 9.59
CA SER A 176 15.45 6.19 9.47
C SER A 176 15.53 5.77 8.01
N VAL A 177 16.12 4.59 7.79
CA VAL A 177 16.19 3.92 6.49
C VAL A 177 15.63 2.51 6.61
N GLY A 178 15.11 1.96 5.52
CA GLY A 178 14.58 0.61 5.49
C GLY A 178 14.75 -0.05 4.13
N PHE A 179 14.90 -1.36 4.16
CA PHE A 179 15.08 -2.22 3.01
C PHE A 179 14.15 -3.43 3.11
N HIS A 180 13.58 -3.86 1.99
CA HIS A 180 12.70 -5.01 1.93
C HIS A 180 12.98 -5.82 0.66
N PHE A 181 13.50 -7.02 0.83
CA PHE A 181 13.73 -7.96 -0.26
C PHE A 181 12.50 -8.84 -0.42
N LYS A 182 12.05 -9.04 -1.66
CA LYS A 182 10.88 -9.85 -2.00
C LYS A 182 11.22 -10.86 -3.08
N TYR A 183 10.74 -12.08 -2.90
CA TYR A 183 10.59 -13.08 -3.95
C TYR A 183 9.13 -13.11 -4.38
N VAL A 184 8.90 -13.08 -5.68
CA VAL A 184 7.59 -13.04 -6.31
C VAL A 184 7.47 -14.21 -7.26
N GLN A 185 6.37 -14.95 -7.16
CA GLN A 185 6.02 -16.02 -8.07
C GLN A 185 4.57 -15.86 -8.49
N GLU A 186 4.31 -16.01 -9.78
CA GLU A 186 2.96 -16.16 -10.31
C GLU A 186 2.85 -17.47 -11.06
N SER A 187 1.71 -18.11 -10.98
CA SER A 187 1.35 -19.25 -11.80
C SER A 187 -0.06 -19.11 -12.31
N ILE A 188 -0.24 -19.54 -13.56
CA ILE A 188 -1.53 -19.69 -14.20
C ILE A 188 -1.51 -21.04 -14.90
N TRP A 189 -2.44 -21.90 -14.52
CA TRP A 189 -2.52 -23.27 -15.00
C TRP A 189 -1.19 -24.05 -14.86
N ASN A 190 -0.51 -24.42 -15.95
CA ASN A 190 0.79 -25.11 -15.93
C ASN A 190 1.97 -24.22 -16.31
N SER A 191 1.80 -22.90 -16.20
CA SER A 191 2.81 -21.90 -16.50
C SER A 191 3.10 -21.04 -15.28
N SER A 192 4.35 -20.61 -15.15
CA SER A 192 4.79 -19.81 -14.01
C SER A 192 5.84 -18.78 -14.40
N ALA A 193 5.90 -17.71 -13.63
CA ALA A 193 6.91 -16.67 -13.73
C ALA A 193 7.44 -16.37 -12.33
N SER A 194 8.72 -16.02 -12.21
CA SER A 194 9.29 -15.59 -10.93
C SER A 194 10.18 -14.37 -11.08
N GLY A 195 10.29 -13.59 -10.01
CA GLY A 195 11.10 -12.40 -9.96
C GLY A 195 11.51 -12.06 -8.54
N ILE A 196 12.52 -11.20 -8.43
CA ILE A 196 12.95 -10.62 -7.16
C ILE A 196 12.79 -9.11 -7.20
N ALA A 197 12.48 -8.51 -6.05
CA ALA A 197 12.33 -7.08 -5.88
C ALA A 197 12.99 -6.59 -4.61
N LEU A 198 13.40 -5.33 -4.63
CA LEU A 198 13.88 -4.56 -3.50
C LEU A 198 13.00 -3.32 -3.32
N ASP A 199 12.56 -3.09 -2.09
CA ASP A 199 12.02 -1.80 -1.66
C ASP A 199 13.04 -1.08 -0.80
N ILE A 200 13.11 0.23 -0.97
CA ILE A 200 13.97 1.12 -0.19
C ILE A 200 13.10 2.25 0.34
N GLY A 201 13.24 2.54 1.63
CA GLY A 201 12.47 3.57 2.32
C GLY A 201 13.36 4.52 3.10
N THR A 202 12.89 5.75 3.24
CA THR A 202 13.44 6.77 4.13
C THR A 202 12.31 7.43 4.92
N TYR A 203 12.60 7.80 6.16
CA TYR A 203 11.64 8.40 7.06
C TYR A 203 12.33 9.49 7.88
N TYR A 204 11.94 10.75 7.68
CA TYR A 204 12.56 11.91 8.33
C TYR A 204 11.55 12.72 9.12
N ILE A 205 11.78 12.87 10.43
CA ILE A 205 10.98 13.70 11.33
C ILE A 205 11.59 15.09 11.39
N THR A 206 10.90 16.07 10.83
CA THR A 206 11.38 17.46 10.82
C THR A 206 11.21 18.10 12.21
N PRO A 207 11.98 19.15 12.52
CA PRO A 207 11.77 19.95 13.75
C PRO A 207 10.45 20.73 13.79
N PHE A 208 9.68 20.76 12.69
CA PHE A 208 8.48 21.58 12.57
C PHE A 208 7.25 20.75 12.90
N ASN A 209 6.80 20.81 14.16
CA ASN A 209 5.63 20.07 14.67
C ASN A 209 5.63 18.57 14.32
N ASP A 210 6.82 17.95 14.37
CA ASP A 210 7.03 16.54 14.03
C ASP A 210 6.44 16.14 12.65
N LEU A 211 6.40 17.10 11.71
CA LEU A 211 6.08 16.79 10.32
C LEU A 211 7.06 15.75 9.80
N VAL A 212 6.53 14.67 9.26
CA VAL A 212 7.27 13.57 8.66
C VAL A 212 7.36 13.79 7.16
N ILE A 213 8.57 13.61 6.63
CA ILE A 213 8.84 13.47 5.20
C ILE A 213 9.26 12.02 4.98
N GLY A 214 8.45 11.26 4.27
CA GLY A 214 8.74 9.90 3.85
C GLY A 214 9.03 9.85 2.36
N ALA A 215 9.95 8.97 1.95
CA ALA A 215 10.10 8.61 0.55
C ALA A 215 10.38 7.12 0.43
N SER A 216 9.79 6.47 -0.57
CA SER A 216 10.02 5.06 -0.84
C SER A 216 10.06 4.75 -2.33
N ILE A 217 10.88 3.77 -2.68
CA ILE A 217 10.85 3.06 -3.96
C ILE A 217 10.42 1.64 -3.64
N SER A 218 9.37 1.17 -4.29
CA SER A 218 8.86 -0.20 -4.13
C SER A 218 8.94 -0.96 -5.45
N ASN A 219 9.18 -2.26 -5.35
CA ASN A 219 9.21 -3.23 -6.44
C ASN A 219 10.32 -2.97 -7.48
N PHE A 220 11.46 -2.41 -7.08
CA PHE A 220 12.61 -2.31 -7.97
C PHE A 220 13.27 -3.68 -8.11
N GLY A 221 13.21 -4.28 -9.31
CA GLY A 221 13.53 -5.70 -9.44
C GLY A 221 13.69 -6.22 -10.86
N THR A 222 13.79 -7.54 -10.97
CA THR A 222 13.94 -8.25 -12.25
C THR A 222 12.64 -8.26 -13.04
N LYS A 223 12.74 -8.32 -14.37
CA LYS A 223 11.59 -8.64 -15.22
C LYS A 223 11.11 -10.07 -14.97
N MET A 224 9.83 -10.31 -15.20
CA MET A 224 9.21 -11.64 -15.15
C MET A 224 8.83 -12.09 -16.56
N GLN A 225 9.03 -13.36 -16.84
CA GLN A 225 8.62 -14.02 -18.08
C GLN A 225 7.87 -15.29 -17.71
N LEU A 226 6.70 -15.47 -18.33
CA LEU A 226 5.90 -16.66 -18.12
C LEU A 226 6.51 -17.82 -18.91
N ASP A 227 6.76 -18.94 -18.24
CA ASP A 227 7.25 -20.15 -18.89
C ASP A 227 6.51 -21.38 -18.38
N GLY A 228 6.34 -22.39 -19.22
CA GLY A 228 5.62 -23.60 -18.83
C GLY A 228 5.14 -24.45 -19.98
N ARG A 229 4.47 -25.55 -19.60
CA ARG A 229 4.03 -26.58 -20.56
C ARG A 229 2.93 -26.07 -21.49
N ASP A 230 2.14 -25.10 -21.06
CA ASP A 230 1.05 -24.54 -21.87
C ASP A 230 1.57 -23.76 -23.09
N LEU A 231 2.86 -23.38 -23.07
CA LEU A 231 3.52 -22.69 -24.18
C LEU A 231 4.13 -23.66 -25.20
N GLN A 232 4.24 -24.94 -24.86
CA GLN A 232 4.84 -25.96 -25.73
C GLN A 232 3.82 -26.44 -26.76
N ILE A 233 4.19 -26.42 -28.03
CA ILE A 233 3.36 -26.88 -29.14
C ILE A 233 4.17 -27.79 -30.04
N ASN A 234 3.49 -28.70 -30.74
CA ASN A 234 4.11 -29.44 -31.84
C ASN A 234 3.66 -28.80 -33.14
N ILE A 235 4.63 -28.49 -34.01
CA ILE A 235 4.39 -27.82 -35.28
C ILE A 235 4.82 -28.76 -36.41
N ASP A 236 3.99 -28.84 -37.46
CA ASP A 236 4.38 -29.32 -38.78
C ASP A 236 4.65 -28.08 -39.67
N PRO A 237 5.91 -27.76 -39.99
CA PRO A 237 6.24 -26.56 -40.76
C PRO A 237 5.71 -26.57 -42.20
N ASN A 238 5.45 -27.76 -42.75
CA ASN A 238 5.13 -27.92 -44.16
C ASN A 238 3.64 -28.18 -44.40
N ASP A 239 2.83 -28.33 -43.34
CA ASP A 239 1.40 -28.66 -43.36
C ASP A 239 1.08 -29.81 -44.35
N SER A 240 2.02 -30.76 -44.46
CA SER A 240 2.01 -31.81 -45.46
C SER A 240 2.54 -33.09 -44.83
N PRO A 241 1.64 -34.07 -44.58
CA PRO A 241 1.97 -35.32 -43.89
C PRO A 241 3.11 -36.13 -44.54
N GLU A 242 3.44 -35.85 -45.80
CA GLU A 242 4.40 -36.60 -46.61
C GLU A 242 5.79 -35.95 -46.70
N SER A 243 5.99 -34.74 -46.15
CA SER A 243 7.11 -33.87 -46.58
C SER A 243 8.25 -33.62 -45.57
N GLY A 244 8.28 -34.28 -44.41
CA GLY A 244 9.35 -34.07 -43.43
C GLY A 244 8.88 -34.25 -42.01
N PRO A 245 9.60 -33.79 -40.98
CA PRO A 245 9.20 -34.07 -39.60
C PRO A 245 7.88 -33.36 -39.25
N ASN A 246 6.80 -34.13 -39.17
CA ASN A 246 5.44 -33.65 -38.87
C ASN A 246 5.20 -33.35 -37.37
N ASN A 247 6.27 -33.25 -36.56
CA ASN A 247 6.18 -33.11 -35.10
C ASN A 247 7.44 -32.44 -34.53
N ILE A 248 7.70 -31.20 -34.94
CA ILE A 248 8.81 -30.40 -34.41
C ILE A 248 8.35 -29.73 -33.12
N PRO A 249 9.09 -29.90 -32.00
CA PRO A 249 8.83 -29.15 -30.78
C PRO A 249 9.01 -27.65 -31.04
N GLY A 250 7.94 -26.88 -30.83
CA GLY A 250 7.91 -25.43 -30.85
C GLY A 250 7.45 -24.87 -29.51
N GLN A 251 7.68 -23.58 -29.30
CA GLN A 251 7.25 -22.89 -28.09
C GLN A 251 6.78 -21.47 -28.43
N TYR A 252 5.67 -21.05 -27.82
CA TYR A 252 5.30 -19.65 -27.81
C TYR A 252 6.30 -18.84 -26.99
N ALA A 253 7.02 -17.92 -27.64
CA ALA A 253 7.92 -17.01 -26.97
C ALA A 253 7.11 -15.88 -26.31
N THR A 254 6.98 -15.91 -24.99
CA THR A 254 6.33 -14.83 -24.24
C THR A 254 7.29 -13.67 -24.02
N GLU A 255 6.75 -12.47 -23.84
CA GLU A 255 7.55 -11.29 -23.53
C GLU A 255 7.99 -11.26 -22.05
N THR A 256 8.98 -10.40 -21.77
CA THR A 256 9.43 -10.11 -20.39
C THR A 256 8.80 -8.80 -19.94
N ASN A 257 8.13 -8.82 -18.79
CA ASN A 257 7.42 -7.67 -18.25
C ASN A 257 8.09 -7.16 -16.97
N ASP A 258 8.14 -5.85 -16.81
CA ASP A 258 8.68 -5.22 -15.61
C ASP A 258 7.73 -5.42 -14.41
N LEU A 259 8.28 -5.37 -13.19
CA LEU A 259 7.48 -5.30 -11.97
C LEU A 259 6.81 -3.92 -11.84
N PRO A 260 5.71 -3.80 -11.07
CA PRO A 260 5.01 -2.54 -10.88
C PRO A 260 5.77 -1.65 -9.89
N LEU A 261 6.83 -1.02 -10.40
CA LEU A 261 7.67 -0.10 -9.66
C LEU A 261 6.87 1.12 -9.26
N ASN A 262 6.97 1.51 -7.99
CA ASN A 262 6.35 2.72 -7.45
C ASN A 262 7.40 3.57 -6.77
N PHE A 263 7.50 4.84 -7.18
CA PHE A 263 8.17 5.87 -6.41
C PHE A 263 7.12 6.67 -5.64
N ARG A 264 7.31 6.85 -4.34
CA ARG A 264 6.37 7.59 -3.49
C ARG A 264 7.10 8.59 -2.61
N VAL A 265 6.50 9.77 -2.46
CA VAL A 265 6.95 10.80 -1.52
C VAL A 265 5.74 11.24 -0.70
N GLY A 266 5.85 11.16 0.61
CA GLY A 266 4.76 11.40 1.53
C GLY A 266 5.09 12.46 2.58
N LEU A 267 4.08 13.23 2.95
CA LEU A 267 4.09 14.15 4.07
C LEU A 267 3.02 13.71 5.06
N ALA A 268 3.34 13.66 6.34
CA ALA A 268 2.35 13.42 7.39
C ALA A 268 2.62 14.26 8.63
N MET A 269 1.58 14.79 9.25
CA MET A 269 1.72 15.55 10.50
C MET A 269 0.49 15.38 11.40
N ASN A 270 0.70 15.48 12.71
CA ASN A 270 -0.40 15.66 13.66
C ASN A 270 -0.77 17.15 13.67
N VAL A 271 -1.83 17.51 12.96
CA VAL A 271 -2.28 18.91 12.87
C VAL A 271 -2.94 19.37 14.17
N VAL A 272 -3.56 18.43 14.88
CA VAL A 272 -4.07 18.60 16.23
C VAL A 272 -3.50 17.47 17.08
N ASP A 273 -2.83 17.81 18.18
CA ASP A 273 -2.37 16.83 19.17
C ASP A 273 -2.68 17.36 20.57
N THR A 274 -3.69 16.79 21.19
CA THR A 274 -4.13 17.11 22.55
C THR A 274 -4.20 15.82 23.36
N ARG A 275 -4.43 15.93 24.67
CA ARG A 275 -4.53 14.77 25.56
C ARG A 275 -5.57 13.73 25.12
N TYR A 276 -6.70 14.18 24.58
CA TYR A 276 -7.83 13.32 24.23
C TYR A 276 -8.11 13.23 22.73
N PHE A 277 -7.68 14.22 21.95
CA PHE A 277 -7.97 14.28 20.52
C PHE A 277 -6.67 14.42 19.73
N ARG A 278 -6.53 13.60 18.69
CA ARG A 278 -5.47 13.74 17.70
C ARG A 278 -6.08 13.74 16.30
N VAL A 279 -5.57 14.62 15.45
CA VAL A 279 -5.89 14.66 14.01
C VAL A 279 -4.59 14.57 13.24
N LYS A 280 -4.39 13.45 12.54
CA LYS A 280 -3.27 13.26 11.63
C LYS A 280 -3.72 13.53 10.20
N ALA A 281 -2.95 14.31 9.46
CA ALA A 281 -3.15 14.53 8.04
C ALA A 281 -1.98 13.98 7.24
N ALA A 282 -2.26 13.45 6.05
CA ALA A 282 -1.27 12.87 5.18
C ALA A 282 -1.56 13.17 3.70
N VAL A 283 -0.48 13.33 2.94
CA VAL A 283 -0.49 13.46 1.48
C VAL A 283 0.67 12.64 0.93
N ASP A 284 0.40 11.81 -0.07
CA ASP A 284 1.43 11.08 -0.80
C ASP A 284 1.35 11.38 -2.30
N ALA A 285 2.46 11.75 -2.91
CA ALA A 285 2.63 11.76 -4.35
C ALA A 285 3.18 10.40 -4.80
N VAL A 286 2.54 9.81 -5.82
CA VAL A 286 2.89 8.48 -6.34
C VAL A 286 3.20 8.58 -7.82
N HIS A 287 4.37 8.06 -8.21
CA HIS A 287 4.80 7.90 -9.59
C HIS A 287 5.03 6.40 -9.88
N PRO A 288 4.04 5.72 -10.47
CA PRO A 288 4.18 4.34 -10.93
C PRO A 288 4.84 4.27 -12.31
N ASN A 289 5.50 3.14 -12.64
CA ASN A 289 6.03 2.91 -14.00
C ASN A 289 4.97 2.50 -15.04
N ASP A 290 3.78 2.10 -14.58
CA ASP A 290 2.68 1.53 -15.37
C ASP A 290 1.40 2.38 -15.37
N ASN A 291 1.46 3.60 -14.86
CA ASN A 291 0.33 4.53 -14.90
C ASN A 291 0.79 5.98 -14.82
N LYS A 292 -0.16 6.92 -14.83
CA LYS A 292 0.08 8.32 -14.54
C LYS A 292 0.30 8.57 -13.05
N GLU A 293 0.99 9.65 -12.77
CA GLU A 293 1.19 10.15 -11.42
C GLU A 293 -0.13 10.59 -10.80
N TYR A 294 -0.23 10.38 -9.50
CA TYR A 294 -1.42 10.75 -8.75
C TYR A 294 -1.09 11.11 -7.31
N LEU A 295 -2.04 11.77 -6.66
CA LEU A 295 -1.95 12.07 -5.24
C LEU A 295 -2.92 11.21 -4.43
N ASN A 296 -2.49 10.83 -3.24
CA ASN A 296 -3.35 10.28 -2.20
C ASN A 296 -3.42 11.27 -1.05
N THR A 297 -4.59 11.39 -0.43
CA THR A 297 -4.81 12.23 0.75
C THR A 297 -5.52 11.43 1.84
N GLY A 298 -5.21 11.72 3.10
CA GLY A 298 -5.82 11.03 4.24
C GLY A 298 -5.87 11.88 5.51
N LEU A 299 -6.92 11.66 6.30
CA LEU A 299 -7.15 12.24 7.62
C LEU A 299 -7.54 11.15 8.62
N GLU A 300 -6.83 11.08 9.74
CA GLU A 300 -7.13 10.18 10.87
C GLU A 300 -7.48 11.02 12.09
N PHE A 301 -8.73 10.93 12.53
CA PHE A 301 -9.18 11.43 13.81
C PHE A 301 -9.08 10.31 14.85
N SER A 302 -8.45 10.58 15.98
CA SER A 302 -8.35 9.67 17.11
C SER A 302 -8.91 10.30 18.38
N TYR A 303 -9.76 9.56 19.07
CA TYR A 303 -10.26 9.88 20.40
C TYR A 303 -9.66 8.95 21.44
N ASN A 304 -8.91 9.53 22.38
CA ASN A 304 -8.23 8.87 23.50
C ASN A 304 -7.34 7.69 23.10
N SER A 305 -6.80 7.70 21.87
CA SER A 305 -6.09 6.56 21.26
C SER A 305 -6.88 5.24 21.23
N MET A 306 -8.20 5.27 21.44
CA MET A 306 -9.07 4.09 21.47
C MET A 306 -9.96 4.01 20.24
N VAL A 307 -10.52 5.14 19.79
CA VAL A 307 -11.45 5.16 18.65
C VAL A 307 -10.83 5.97 17.53
N PHE A 308 -10.88 5.42 16.31
CA PHE A 308 -10.30 6.02 15.12
C PHE A 308 -11.35 6.16 14.02
N LEU A 309 -11.46 7.35 13.47
CA LEU A 309 -12.22 7.64 12.27
C LEU A 309 -11.26 8.11 11.19
N ARG A 310 -11.37 7.53 10.01
CA ARG A 310 -10.44 7.74 8.90
C ARG A 310 -11.23 8.09 7.66
N GLY A 311 -10.72 9.08 6.93
CA GLY A 311 -11.23 9.43 5.62
C GLY A 311 -10.06 9.78 4.72
N GLY A 312 -10.16 9.43 3.45
CA GLY A 312 -9.13 9.73 2.48
C GLY A 312 -9.64 9.68 1.06
N PHE A 313 -8.83 10.17 0.15
CA PHE A 313 -9.11 10.12 -1.28
C PHE A 313 -7.89 9.54 -1.98
N LYS A 314 -8.12 8.48 -2.75
CA LYS A 314 -7.08 7.75 -3.48
C LYS A 314 -7.06 8.17 -4.95
N SER A 315 -5.88 8.25 -5.54
CA SER A 315 -5.68 8.51 -6.97
C SER A 315 -6.26 9.83 -7.49
N LEU A 316 -6.16 10.89 -6.68
CA LEU A 316 -6.46 12.25 -7.13
C LEU A 316 -5.63 12.62 -8.35
N PHE A 317 -6.26 13.26 -9.32
CA PHE A 317 -5.70 13.67 -10.61
C PHE A 317 -5.31 12.55 -11.57
N MET A 318 -5.56 11.28 -11.22
CA MET A 318 -5.36 10.16 -12.14
C MET A 318 -6.51 10.08 -13.15
N PRO A 319 -6.26 10.21 -14.46
CA PRO A 319 -7.32 10.08 -15.47
C PRO A 319 -7.92 8.67 -15.45
N ASN A 320 -9.25 8.57 -15.65
CA ASN A 320 -9.99 7.31 -15.68
C ASN A 320 -9.79 6.43 -14.42
N SER A 321 -9.54 7.05 -13.27
CA SER A 321 -9.47 6.34 -12.00
C SER A 321 -10.84 5.75 -11.63
N GLU A 322 -10.87 4.46 -11.35
CA GLU A 322 -12.01 3.80 -10.69
C GLU A 322 -11.92 3.89 -9.14
N GLN A 323 -10.86 4.53 -8.64
CA GLN A 323 -10.59 4.73 -7.21
C GLN A 323 -11.01 6.14 -6.78
N GLY A 324 -11.37 6.31 -5.50
CA GLY A 324 -11.81 7.60 -4.98
C GLY A 324 -11.88 7.66 -3.46
N LEU A 325 -13.03 8.09 -2.93
CA LEU A 325 -13.25 8.25 -1.49
C LEU A 325 -13.13 6.93 -0.74
N THR A 326 -12.36 6.95 0.34
CA THR A 326 -12.22 5.84 1.29
C THR A 326 -12.62 6.30 2.68
N LEU A 327 -13.32 5.44 3.42
CA LEU A 327 -13.68 5.68 4.81
C LEU A 327 -13.24 4.49 5.66
N GLY A 328 -12.83 4.75 6.89
CA GLY A 328 -12.40 3.71 7.81
C GLY A 328 -12.80 4.02 9.25
N PHE A 329 -13.01 2.96 10.01
CA PHE A 329 -13.23 3.01 11.45
C PHE A 329 -12.29 2.01 12.11
N GLY A 330 -11.81 2.31 13.31
CA GLY A 330 -10.95 1.41 14.08
C GLY A 330 -11.16 1.57 15.57
N ILE A 331 -10.93 0.48 16.30
CA ILE A 331 -10.93 0.45 17.75
C ILE A 331 -9.62 -0.17 18.19
N ASN A 332 -8.93 0.52 19.08
CA ASN A 332 -7.77 0.02 19.76
C ASN A 332 -8.14 -0.42 21.18
N TYR A 333 -7.85 -1.67 21.50
CA TYR A 333 -8.15 -2.28 22.79
C TYR A 333 -6.93 -3.02 23.35
N ASN A 334 -6.54 -2.64 24.56
CA ASN A 334 -5.46 -3.27 25.30
C ASN A 334 -6.01 -4.41 26.16
N LEU A 335 -5.71 -5.67 25.79
CA LEU A 335 -6.06 -6.83 26.59
C LEU A 335 -5.10 -6.99 27.78
N THR A 336 -3.82 -6.74 27.55
CA THR A 336 -2.77 -6.65 28.59
C THR A 336 -1.81 -5.51 28.23
N PRO A 337 -0.95 -5.04 29.15
CA PRO A 337 0.05 -4.01 28.85
C PRO A 337 1.03 -4.37 27.71
N GLU A 338 1.14 -5.67 27.41
CA GLU A 338 2.06 -6.25 26.42
C GLU A 338 1.35 -6.64 25.10
N LEU A 339 0.02 -6.64 25.08
CA LEU A 339 -0.79 -7.09 23.95
C LEU A 339 -1.88 -6.06 23.61
N GLU A 340 -1.62 -5.31 22.55
CA GLU A 340 -2.46 -4.26 21.97
C GLU A 340 -3.07 -4.75 20.64
N PHE A 341 -4.39 -4.63 20.49
CA PHE A 341 -5.09 -4.91 19.23
C PHE A 341 -5.61 -3.59 18.66
N THR A 342 -5.35 -3.33 17.37
CA THR A 342 -5.60 -2.02 16.73
C THR A 342 -6.34 -2.14 15.41
#